data_AF-A0A2V8UY92-F1
#
_entry.id   AF-A0A2V8UY92-F1
#
_cell.length_a   1.000
_cell.length_b   1.000
_cell.length_c   1.000
_cell.angle_alpha   90.00
_cell.angle_beta   90.00
_cell.angle_gamma   90.00
#
_symmetry.space_group_name_H-M   'P 1'
#
loop_
_entity.id
_entity.type
_entity.pdbx_description
1 polymer ?
#
loop_
_entity_poly.entity_id
_entity_poly.type
_entity_poly.pdbx_seq_one_letter_code
_entity_poly.pdbx_strand_id
1 'polypeptide(L)'
;MGQSIDDALATKDSPGLVAALYFRALLFGPGHKYSHPVGGDALSLGRIARADIVAYHRRMYVGRNLILIAVGHFDPSRMLGQLVRACGKLRPGQKYEWTSGHASEPPAGPSVLLVDQPGAPQTYFVIGRSGISRDGPDRLAVWLANTAFGGSFTSILNTALRIRSGLTYGQIAC
;
A
#
# COMPACT_ATOMS: atom_id res chain seq x y z
N MET A 1 -11.62 5.12 -18.10
CA MET A 1 -10.23 5.56 -17.80
C MET A 1 -10.14 7.03 -17.47
N GLY A 2 -10.98 7.92 -18.04
CA GLY A 2 -10.99 9.35 -17.68
C GLY A 2 -11.08 9.61 -16.17
N GLN A 3 -12.08 9.05 -15.49
CA GLN A 3 -12.23 9.20 -14.03
C GLN A 3 -10.98 8.81 -13.24
N SER A 4 -10.30 7.71 -13.59
CA SER A 4 -9.09 7.28 -12.89
C SER A 4 -7.89 8.21 -13.11
N ILE A 5 -7.83 8.88 -14.27
CA ILE A 5 -6.82 9.91 -14.54
C ILE A 5 -7.14 11.15 -13.72
N ASP A 6 -8.39 11.56 -13.66
CA ASP A 6 -8.84 12.69 -12.84
C ASP A 6 -8.55 12.43 -11.36
N ASP A 7 -8.81 11.21 -10.86
CA ASP A 7 -8.47 10.79 -9.49
C ASP A 7 -6.94 10.84 -9.23
N ALA A 8 -6.14 10.41 -10.20
CA ALA A 8 -4.68 10.46 -10.11
C ALA A 8 -4.14 11.89 -10.10
N LEU A 9 -4.80 12.82 -10.81
CA LEU A 9 -4.50 14.24 -10.77
C LEU A 9 -4.95 14.87 -9.46
N ALA A 10 -6.17 14.60 -9.01
CA ALA A 10 -6.72 15.10 -7.74
C ALA A 10 -5.92 14.62 -6.51
N THR A 11 -5.27 13.46 -6.61
CA THR A 11 -4.34 12.99 -5.57
C THR A 11 -3.21 13.99 -5.30
N LYS A 12 -2.79 14.77 -6.32
CA LYS A 12 -1.76 15.80 -6.19
C LYS A 12 -2.22 17.02 -5.38
N ASP A 13 -3.53 17.20 -5.19
CA ASP A 13 -4.07 18.31 -4.42
C ASP A 13 -4.10 18.01 -2.92
N SER A 14 -3.82 16.76 -2.52
CA SER A 14 -3.74 16.34 -1.12
C SER A 14 -2.28 16.28 -0.64
N PRO A 15 -1.81 17.25 0.16
CA PRO A 15 -0.39 17.31 0.53
C PRO A 15 0.07 16.07 1.32
N GLY A 16 -0.82 15.47 2.12
CA GLY A 16 -0.53 14.22 2.85
C GLY A 16 -0.37 13.00 1.93
N LEU A 17 -1.21 12.87 0.91
CA LEU A 17 -1.07 11.78 -0.07
C LEU A 17 0.16 11.97 -0.94
N VAL A 18 0.43 13.21 -1.36
CA VAL A 18 1.64 13.59 -2.09
C VAL A 18 2.90 13.23 -1.32
N ALA A 19 2.97 13.60 -0.03
CA ALA A 19 4.10 13.26 0.83
C ALA A 19 4.32 11.74 0.93
N ALA A 20 3.25 10.96 1.10
CA ALA A 20 3.34 9.50 1.17
C ALA A 20 3.78 8.85 -0.16
N LEU A 21 3.28 9.33 -1.29
CA LEU A 21 3.64 8.83 -2.62
C LEU A 21 5.10 9.11 -2.94
N TYR A 22 5.54 10.35 -2.76
CA TYR A 22 6.92 10.74 -3.04
C TYR A 22 7.90 10.13 -2.03
N PHE A 23 7.51 9.94 -0.77
CA PHE A 23 8.32 9.20 0.20
C PHE A 23 8.58 7.76 -0.25
N ARG A 24 7.56 7.04 -0.76
CA ARG A 24 7.75 5.69 -1.32
C ARG A 24 8.65 5.69 -2.54
N ALA A 25 8.48 6.66 -3.43
CA ALA A 25 9.33 6.80 -4.60
C ALA A 25 10.81 7.04 -4.23
N LEU A 26 11.06 7.91 -3.25
CA LEU A 26 12.38 8.16 -2.70
C LEU A 26 12.97 6.91 -2.01
N LEU A 27 12.17 6.22 -1.19
CA LEU A 27 12.64 5.12 -0.36
C LEU A 27 13.05 3.89 -1.19
N PHE A 28 12.27 3.56 -2.22
CA PHE A 28 12.45 2.34 -3.01
C PHE A 28 13.20 2.57 -4.33
N GLY A 29 13.28 3.82 -4.80
CA GLY A 29 13.94 4.16 -6.05
C GLY A 29 13.21 3.72 -7.32
N PRO A 30 13.71 4.12 -8.49
CA PRO A 30 13.13 3.79 -9.78
C PRO A 30 13.19 2.29 -10.06
N GLY A 31 12.14 1.73 -10.66
CA GLY A 31 12.07 0.31 -11.06
C GLY A 31 11.66 -0.66 -9.95
N HIS A 32 11.66 -0.23 -8.69
CA HIS A 32 11.16 -1.05 -7.60
C HIS A 32 9.62 -1.02 -7.52
N LYS A 33 8.96 -2.17 -7.38
CA LYS A 33 7.49 -2.27 -7.46
C LYS A 33 6.74 -1.40 -6.43
N TYR A 34 7.35 -1.16 -5.26
CA TYR A 34 6.79 -0.32 -4.21
C TYR A 34 7.01 1.20 -4.38
N SER A 35 7.80 1.63 -5.37
CA SER A 35 7.91 3.06 -5.70
C SER A 35 6.73 3.58 -6.53
N HIS A 36 5.92 2.68 -7.11
CA HIS A 36 4.80 3.06 -7.96
C HIS A 36 3.51 3.32 -7.15
N PRO A 37 2.72 4.35 -7.52
CA PRO A 37 1.38 4.54 -6.99
C PRO A 37 0.47 3.35 -7.30
N VAL A 38 -0.29 2.86 -6.31
CA VAL A 38 -1.18 1.69 -6.49
C VAL A 38 -2.25 1.93 -7.56
N GLY A 39 -2.79 3.14 -7.64
CA GLY A 39 -3.77 3.54 -8.66
C GLY A 39 -3.16 3.88 -10.03
N GLY A 40 -1.84 3.81 -10.16
CA GLY A 40 -1.11 4.35 -11.31
C GLY A 40 -1.01 5.88 -11.27
N ASP A 41 -0.52 6.43 -12.37
CA ASP A 41 -0.34 7.86 -12.61
C ASP A 41 -0.92 8.22 -13.98
N ALA A 42 -1.06 9.51 -14.28
CA ALA A 42 -1.65 9.97 -15.53
C ALA A 42 -0.93 9.43 -16.79
N LEU A 43 0.39 9.21 -16.73
CA LEU A 43 1.17 8.69 -17.86
C LEU A 43 0.95 7.19 -18.04
N SER A 44 0.99 6.42 -16.95
CA SER A 44 0.77 4.97 -17.00
C SER A 44 -0.68 4.63 -17.34
N LEU A 45 -1.65 5.33 -16.74
CA LEU A 45 -3.06 5.15 -17.04
C LEU A 45 -3.37 5.51 -18.50
N GLY A 46 -2.81 6.59 -19.03
CA GLY A 46 -3.02 6.97 -20.44
C GLY A 46 -2.54 5.94 -21.47
N ARG A 47 -1.67 5.00 -21.07
CA ARG A 47 -1.07 3.99 -21.97
C ARG A 47 -1.75 2.62 -21.91
N ILE A 48 -2.59 2.36 -20.91
CA ILE A 48 -3.23 1.05 -20.75
C ILE A 48 -4.34 0.90 -21.80
N ALA A 49 -4.21 -0.12 -22.66
CA ALA A 49 -5.21 -0.46 -23.65
C ALA A 49 -6.15 -1.57 -23.15
N ARG A 50 -7.31 -1.70 -23.81
CA ARG A 50 -8.24 -2.82 -23.54
C ARG A 50 -7.55 -4.18 -23.66
N ALA A 51 -6.62 -4.34 -24.61
CA ALA A 51 -5.88 -5.58 -24.80
C ALA A 51 -5.06 -5.95 -23.54
N ASP A 52 -4.44 -4.98 -22.89
CA ASP A 52 -3.66 -5.18 -21.67
C ASP A 52 -4.55 -5.65 -20.52
N ILE A 53 -5.72 -5.03 -20.36
CA ILE A 53 -6.71 -5.41 -19.34
C ILE A 53 -7.20 -6.85 -19.56
N VAL A 54 -7.54 -7.20 -20.80
CA VAL A 54 -7.99 -8.55 -21.16
C VAL A 54 -6.87 -9.57 -20.93
N ALA A 55 -5.63 -9.25 -21.30
CA ALA A 55 -4.47 -10.10 -21.06
C ALA A 55 -4.22 -10.31 -19.57
N TYR A 56 -4.24 -9.23 -18.77
CA TYR A 56 -4.09 -9.28 -17.33
C TYR A 56 -5.18 -10.13 -16.68
N HIS A 57 -6.45 -9.92 -17.04
CA HIS A 57 -7.58 -10.70 -16.53
C HIS A 57 -7.40 -12.19 -16.85
N ARG A 58 -7.10 -12.55 -18.11
CA ARG A 58 -6.89 -13.95 -18.52
C ARG A 58 -5.73 -14.62 -17.78
N ARG A 59 -4.68 -13.87 -17.45
CA ARG A 59 -3.51 -14.37 -16.73
C ARG A 59 -3.77 -14.52 -15.23
N MET A 60 -4.41 -13.53 -14.61
CA MET A 60 -4.49 -13.42 -13.15
C MET A 60 -5.77 -14.04 -12.57
N TYR A 61 -6.91 -13.92 -13.26
CA TYR A 61 -8.22 -14.35 -12.76
C TYR A 61 -8.50 -15.81 -13.14
N VAL A 62 -7.75 -16.71 -12.51
CA VAL A 62 -7.79 -18.15 -12.74
C VAL A 62 -7.91 -18.91 -11.43
N GLY A 63 -8.46 -20.12 -11.48
CA GLY A 63 -8.77 -20.92 -10.28
C GLY A 63 -7.56 -21.16 -9.38
N ARG A 64 -6.35 -21.33 -9.93
CA ARG A 64 -5.11 -21.52 -9.15
C ARG A 64 -4.63 -20.27 -8.41
N ASN A 65 -5.18 -19.11 -8.71
CA ASN A 65 -4.90 -17.84 -8.03
C ASN A 65 -6.04 -17.40 -7.10
N LEU A 66 -7.15 -18.14 -7.08
CA LEU A 66 -8.33 -17.78 -6.30
C LEU A 66 -8.24 -18.33 -4.88
N ILE A 67 -8.46 -17.45 -3.90
CA ILE A 67 -8.67 -17.82 -2.50
C ILE A 67 -10.05 -17.28 -2.12
N LEU A 68 -10.91 -18.15 -1.59
CA LEU A 68 -12.24 -17.79 -1.11
C LEU A 68 -12.24 -17.86 0.42
N ILE A 69 -12.68 -16.78 1.06
CA ILE A 69 -12.78 -16.67 2.52
C ILE A 69 -14.23 -16.34 2.85
N ALA A 70 -14.88 -17.19 3.64
CA ALA A 70 -16.23 -16.98 4.14
C ALA A 70 -16.21 -16.98 5.67
N VAL A 71 -16.80 -15.96 6.29
CA VAL A 71 -16.85 -15.79 7.74
C VAL A 71 -18.27 -15.38 8.13
N GLY A 72 -18.87 -16.06 9.11
CA GLY A 72 -20.22 -15.75 9.58
C GLY A 72 -20.94 -16.97 10.13
N HIS A 73 -22.26 -16.83 10.30
CA HIS A 73 -23.12 -17.90 10.79
C HIS A 73 -23.76 -18.67 9.62
N PHE A 74 -23.15 -19.80 9.25
CA PHE A 74 -23.66 -20.70 8.22
C PHE A 74 -23.15 -22.12 8.47
N ASP A 75 -23.81 -23.11 7.87
CA ASP A 75 -23.29 -24.48 7.82
C ASP A 75 -22.07 -24.54 6.87
N PRO A 76 -20.88 -24.96 7.34
CA PRO A 76 -19.66 -24.96 6.53
C PRO A 76 -19.75 -25.85 5.29
N SER A 77 -20.39 -27.02 5.41
CA SER A 77 -20.52 -27.98 4.31
C SER A 77 -21.42 -27.45 3.19
N ARG A 78 -22.55 -26.83 3.57
CA ARG A 78 -23.47 -26.17 2.64
C ARG A 78 -22.80 -24.98 1.96
N MET A 79 -22.07 -24.14 2.72
CA MET A 79 -21.34 -23.00 2.18
C MET A 79 -20.25 -23.47 1.19
N LEU A 80 -19.47 -24.48 1.57
CA LEU A 80 -18.48 -25.07 0.67
C LEU A 80 -19.13 -25.56 -0.63
N GLY A 81 -20.25 -26.28 -0.54
CA GLY A 81 -21.00 -26.72 -1.72
C GLY A 81 -21.47 -25.56 -2.61
N GLN A 82 -21.88 -24.43 -2.03
CA GLN A 82 -22.26 -23.22 -2.78
C GLN A 82 -21.04 -22.59 -3.48
N LEU A 83 -19.92 -22.45 -2.78
CA LEU A 83 -18.69 -21.89 -3.33
C LEU A 83 -18.11 -22.75 -4.46
N VAL A 84 -18.12 -24.08 -4.30
CA VAL A 84 -17.71 -25.01 -5.35
C VAL A 84 -18.62 -24.91 -6.58
N ARG A 85 -19.94 -24.79 -6.39
CA ARG A 85 -20.87 -24.60 -7.51
C ARG A 85 -20.65 -23.27 -8.24
N ALA A 86 -20.38 -22.19 -7.50
CA ALA A 86 -20.19 -20.86 -8.06
C ALA A 86 -18.83 -20.71 -8.78
N CYS A 87 -17.75 -21.19 -8.17
CA CYS A 87 -16.38 -20.93 -8.61
C CYS A 87 -15.66 -22.15 -9.21
N GLY A 88 -16.20 -23.36 -9.05
CA GLY A 88 -15.56 -24.60 -9.52
C GLY A 88 -15.44 -24.73 -11.04
N LYS A 89 -16.18 -23.90 -11.81
CA LYS A 89 -16.09 -23.84 -13.28
C LYS A 89 -15.02 -22.87 -13.79
N LEU A 90 -14.30 -22.19 -12.90
CA LEU A 90 -13.21 -21.30 -13.32
C LEU A 90 -12.08 -22.10 -13.95
N ARG A 91 -11.52 -21.57 -15.03
CA ARG A 91 -10.33 -22.15 -15.66
C ARG A 91 -9.21 -22.22 -14.62
N PRO A 92 -8.53 -23.37 -14.43
CA PRO A 92 -7.45 -23.47 -13.46
C PRO A 92 -6.34 -22.44 -13.70
N GLY A 93 -5.96 -22.27 -14.97
CA GLY A 93 -4.90 -21.35 -15.41
C GLY A 93 -3.53 -21.66 -14.82
N GLN A 94 -2.58 -20.75 -15.02
CA GLN A 94 -1.25 -20.83 -14.43
C GLN A 94 -1.25 -20.14 -13.07
N LYS A 95 -0.66 -20.80 -12.06
CA LYS A 95 -0.45 -20.18 -10.76
C LYS A 95 0.49 -18.99 -10.95
N TYR A 96 0.10 -17.82 -10.46
CA TYR A 96 0.97 -16.66 -10.47
C TYR A 96 2.07 -16.85 -9.42
N GLU A 97 3.32 -16.81 -9.87
CA GLU A 97 4.47 -16.81 -9.00
C GLU A 97 4.74 -15.37 -8.58
N TRP A 98 4.44 -15.08 -7.31
CA TRP A 98 4.83 -13.83 -6.70
C TRP A 98 6.36 -13.84 -6.59
N THR A 99 7.01 -12.96 -7.33
CA THR A 99 8.41 -12.62 -7.03
C THR A 99 8.45 -12.15 -5.58
N SER A 100 9.23 -12.81 -4.73
CA SER A 100 9.55 -12.25 -3.41
C SER A 100 9.98 -10.81 -3.64
N GLY A 101 9.38 -9.88 -2.88
CA GLY A 101 9.85 -8.50 -2.93
C GLY A 101 11.34 -8.57 -2.61
N HIS A 102 12.19 -8.19 -3.57
CA HIS A 102 13.60 -8.01 -3.27
C HIS A 102 13.67 -7.10 -2.04
N ALA A 103 14.51 -7.46 -1.07
CA ALA A 103 14.83 -6.50 -0.03
C ALA A 103 15.30 -5.25 -0.76
N SER A 104 14.59 -4.13 -0.57
CA SER A 104 15.04 -2.87 -1.13
C SER A 104 16.47 -2.67 -0.64
N GLU A 105 17.40 -2.39 -1.55
CA GLU A 105 18.71 -1.92 -1.13
C GLU A 105 18.47 -0.70 -0.24
N PRO A 106 19.09 -0.65 0.95
CA PRO A 106 19.00 0.53 1.80
C PRO A 106 19.46 1.75 0.99
N PRO A 107 18.82 2.92 1.17
CA PRO A 107 19.34 4.15 0.57
C PRO A 107 20.81 4.34 0.94
N ALA A 108 21.62 4.83 0.00
CA ALA A 108 23.06 5.01 0.18
C ALA A 108 23.44 5.95 1.36
N GLY A 109 22.47 6.69 1.89
CA GLY A 109 22.61 7.53 3.08
C GLY A 109 21.31 8.27 3.40
N PRO A 110 21.32 9.16 4.41
CA PRO A 110 20.20 10.04 4.70
C PRO A 110 19.82 10.85 3.45
N SER A 111 18.53 10.87 3.12
CA SER A 111 18.01 11.59 1.96
C SER A 111 16.83 12.44 2.39
N VAL A 112 16.74 13.65 1.83
CA VAL A 112 15.64 14.59 2.08
C VAL A 112 15.04 14.98 0.74
N LEU A 113 13.72 14.84 0.62
CA LEU A 113 12.96 15.32 -0.52
C LEU A 113 12.02 16.43 -0.05
N LEU A 114 12.19 17.62 -0.61
CA LEU A 114 11.29 18.73 -0.42
C LEU A 114 10.33 18.79 -1.61
N VAL A 115 9.03 18.82 -1.30
CA VAL A 115 7.98 18.93 -2.30
C VAL A 115 7.28 20.25 -2.04
N ASP A 116 7.39 21.17 -2.99
CA ASP A 116 6.65 22.42 -2.92
C ASP A 116 5.17 22.18 -3.24
N GLN A 117 4.31 22.65 -2.34
CA GLN A 117 2.86 22.52 -2.47
C GLN A 117 2.22 23.86 -2.09
N PRO A 118 2.17 24.82 -3.04
CA PRO A 118 1.59 26.12 -2.81
C PRO A 118 0.13 26.02 -2.33
N GLY A 119 -0.21 26.80 -1.32
CA GLY A 119 -1.57 26.81 -0.74
C GLY A 119 -1.87 25.67 0.23
N ALA A 120 -0.90 24.80 0.54
CA ALA A 120 -1.08 23.81 1.61
C ALA A 120 -1.29 24.50 2.96
N PRO A 121 -2.35 24.17 3.72
CA PRO A 121 -2.65 24.83 4.99
C PRO A 121 -1.68 24.43 6.13
N GLN A 122 -0.93 23.34 5.94
CA GLN A 122 0.06 22.85 6.90
C GLN A 122 1.18 22.10 6.19
N THR A 123 2.35 22.05 6.83
CA THR A 123 3.49 21.25 6.38
C THR A 123 3.29 19.79 6.77
N TYR A 124 3.51 18.89 5.81
CA TYR A 124 3.54 17.44 6.05
C TYR A 124 4.97 16.96 5.95
N PHE A 125 5.41 16.14 6.91
CA PHE A 125 6.70 15.48 6.86
C PHE A 125 6.54 13.99 7.12
N VAL A 126 7.32 13.20 6.40
CA VAL A 126 7.37 11.74 6.54
C VAL A 126 8.83 11.36 6.78
N ILE A 127 9.07 10.63 7.86
CA ILE A 127 10.39 10.12 8.22
C ILE A 127 10.25 8.61 8.32
N GLY A 128 11.12 7.87 7.65
CA GLY A 128 11.09 6.42 7.71
C GLY A 128 12.25 5.78 6.96
N ARG A 129 12.27 4.45 7.02
CA ARG A 129 13.26 3.59 6.39
C ARG A 129 12.59 2.31 5.93
N SER A 130 13.30 1.51 5.13
CA SER A 130 12.87 0.15 4.80
C SER A 130 12.68 -0.64 6.10
N GLY A 131 11.48 -1.19 6.26
CA GLY A 131 11.11 -2.02 7.41
C GLY A 131 11.56 -3.46 7.26
N ILE A 132 11.01 -4.32 8.10
CA ILE A 132 11.26 -5.77 8.09
C ILE A 132 10.28 -6.50 7.15
N SER A 133 10.62 -7.74 6.79
CA SER A 133 9.72 -8.62 6.04
C SER A 133 8.46 -8.94 6.85
N ARG A 134 7.33 -9.12 6.14
CA ARG A 134 6.05 -9.53 6.72
C ARG A 134 6.10 -10.89 7.41
N ASP A 135 7.00 -11.75 6.97
CA ASP A 135 7.18 -13.11 7.52
C ASP A 135 8.45 -13.22 8.39
N GLY A 136 9.08 -12.07 8.70
CA GLY A 136 10.27 -12.02 9.55
C GLY A 136 9.96 -12.34 11.01
N PRO A 137 10.90 -12.96 11.74
CA PRO A 137 10.70 -13.36 13.15
C PRO A 137 10.45 -12.15 14.07
N ASP A 138 11.01 -10.98 13.73
CA ASP A 138 10.88 -9.76 14.54
C ASP A 138 9.56 -9.00 14.35
N ARG A 139 8.65 -9.52 13.51
CA ARG A 139 7.39 -8.81 13.17
C ARG A 139 6.59 -8.40 14.39
N LEU A 140 6.44 -9.30 15.35
CA LEU A 140 5.69 -9.00 16.57
C LEU A 140 6.39 -7.94 17.42
N ALA A 141 7.72 -8.05 17.56
CA ALA A 141 8.52 -7.09 18.32
C ALA A 141 8.44 -5.68 17.72
N VAL A 142 8.61 -5.54 16.40
CA VAL A 142 8.48 -4.26 15.70
C VAL A 142 7.07 -3.69 15.82
N TRP A 143 6.04 -4.53 15.72
CA TRP A 143 4.65 -4.08 15.86
C TRP A 143 4.34 -3.54 17.27
N LEU A 144 4.82 -4.22 18.31
CA LEU A 144 4.69 -3.75 19.70
C LEU A 144 5.49 -2.46 19.93
N ALA A 145 6.72 -2.39 19.42
CA ALA A 145 7.55 -1.19 19.49
C ALA A 145 6.86 0.00 18.81
N ASN A 146 6.30 -0.20 17.61
CA ASN A 146 5.55 0.85 16.91
C ASN A 146 4.31 1.30 17.70
N THR A 147 3.58 0.37 18.32
CA THR A 147 2.42 0.68 19.16
C THR A 147 2.77 1.60 20.34
N ALA A 148 3.89 1.33 21.02
CA ALA A 148 4.37 2.18 22.11
C ALA A 148 4.93 3.53 21.60
N PHE A 149 5.63 3.51 20.46
CA PHE A 149 6.32 4.68 19.94
C PHE A 149 5.37 5.71 19.32
N GLY A 150 4.49 5.30 18.41
CA GLY A 150 3.59 6.22 17.70
C GLY A 150 2.27 5.63 17.16
N GLY A 151 2.00 4.36 17.45
CA GLY A 151 0.82 3.63 16.95
C GLY A 151 -0.44 3.72 17.83
N SER A 152 -0.37 4.47 18.94
CA SER A 152 -1.52 4.65 19.86
C SER A 152 -1.68 6.11 20.31
N PHE A 153 -2.86 6.46 20.80
CA PHE A 153 -3.12 7.81 21.34
C PHE A 153 -2.27 8.14 22.57
N THR A 154 -1.87 7.14 23.34
CA THR A 154 -1.00 7.30 24.52
C THR A 154 0.48 7.09 24.21
N SER A 155 0.84 7.02 22.93
CA SER A 155 2.21 6.76 22.49
C SER A 155 3.18 7.91 22.82
N ILE A 156 4.47 7.57 22.81
CA ILE A 156 5.57 8.50 23.10
C ILE A 156 5.53 9.71 22.16
N LEU A 157 5.39 9.46 20.87
CA LEU A 157 5.43 10.50 19.84
C LEU A 157 4.24 11.45 19.97
N ASN A 158 3.02 10.91 20.12
CA ASN A 158 1.82 11.73 20.31
C ASN A 158 1.90 12.56 21.61
N THR A 159 2.40 11.97 22.70
CA THR A 159 2.60 12.70 23.96
C THR A 159 3.61 13.83 23.82
N ALA A 160 4.73 13.60 23.13
CA ALA A 160 5.76 14.61 22.91
C ALA A 160 5.29 15.75 22.00
N LEU A 161 4.72 15.42 20.84
CA LEU A 161 4.52 16.37 19.76
C LEU A 161 3.11 17.00 19.75
N ARG A 162 2.09 16.27 20.22
CA ARG A 162 0.74 16.81 20.36
C ARG A 162 0.48 17.36 21.76
N ILE A 163 0.67 16.54 22.79
CA ILE A 163 0.20 16.89 24.15
C ILE A 163 1.11 17.94 24.80
N ARG A 164 2.42 17.70 24.81
CA ARG A 164 3.37 18.59 25.51
C ARG A 164 3.75 19.83 24.74
N SER A 165 3.92 19.73 23.42
CA SER A 165 4.44 20.84 22.60
C SER A 165 3.42 21.49 21.68
N GLY A 166 2.28 20.85 21.41
CA GLY A 166 1.24 21.41 20.52
C GLY A 166 1.67 21.59 19.06
N LEU A 167 2.76 20.95 18.63
CA LEU A 167 3.37 21.15 17.31
C LEU A 167 2.61 20.46 16.17
N THR A 168 1.78 19.45 16.48
CA THR A 168 1.10 18.65 15.46
C THR A 168 -0.36 18.40 15.78
N TYR A 169 -1.23 18.49 14.76
CA TYR A 169 -2.66 18.17 14.88
C TYR A 169 -2.96 16.65 14.81
N GLY A 170 -2.02 15.84 14.31
CA GLY A 170 -2.17 14.38 14.24
C GLY A 170 -0.86 13.72 13.81
N GLN A 171 -0.56 12.56 14.40
CA GLN A 171 0.61 11.76 14.08
C GLN A 171 0.26 10.28 14.05
N ILE A 172 0.86 9.59 13.10
CA ILE A 172 0.74 8.15 12.92
C ILE A 172 2.15 7.63 12.66
N ALA A 173 2.63 6.73 13.52
CA ALA A 173 3.77 5.88 13.17
C ALA A 173 3.23 4.54 12.65
N CYS A 174 3.75 4.08 11.52
CA CYS A 174 3.37 2.84 10.84
C CYS A 174 4.54 1.85 10.83
#